data_AF-A0A4Q9MUA9-F1
#
_entry.id   AF-A0A4Q9MUA9-F1
#
_cell.length_a   1.000
_cell.length_b   1.000
_cell.length_c   1.000
_cell.angle_alpha   90.00
_cell.angle_beta   90.00
_cell.angle_gamma   90.00
#
_symmetry.space_group_name_H-M   'P 1'
#
loop_
_entity.id
_entity.type
_entity.pdbx_description
1 polymer ?
#
loop_
_entity_poly.entity_id
_entity_poly.type
_entity_poly.pdbx_seq_one_letter_code
_entity_poly.pdbx_strand_id
1 'polypeptide(L)'
;MKLDLSTWFLWIMLFVQLVYAQPPIKPSNERNGTNLVCFPFGTCEPCPEDALHEPFCQPFGNRRLMHCVPVSTAGGPPTSVTHIHSPTETIRGEIPAWESCGRIVEQERADFYEFFACNLFIAIIAITVVLARSKRLQAIQARQLAARIGLVRSVPGGWSSS
;
A
#
# COMPACT_ATOMS: atom_id res chain seq x y z
N MET A 1 -26.66 21.35 8.36
CA MET A 1 -26.67 19.93 7.92
C MET A 1 -26.13 19.65 6.52
N LYS A 2 -26.42 20.42 5.44
CA LYS A 2 -25.69 20.24 4.15
C LYS A 2 -24.34 20.97 4.12
N LEU A 3 -24.21 22.07 4.85
CA LEU A 3 -22.99 22.87 4.91
C LEU A 3 -21.87 22.18 5.71
N ASP A 4 -22.24 21.47 6.79
CA ASP A 4 -21.27 20.78 7.65
C ASP A 4 -20.56 19.61 6.95
N LEU A 5 -21.24 18.89 6.05
CA LEU A 5 -20.60 17.78 5.34
C LEU A 5 -19.60 18.28 4.29
N SER A 6 -19.91 19.41 3.64
CA SER A 6 -19.03 19.98 2.61
C SER A 6 -17.77 20.61 3.19
N THR A 7 -17.85 21.23 4.36
CA THR A 7 -16.68 21.82 5.02
C THR A 7 -15.73 20.74 5.51
N TRP A 8 -16.25 19.65 6.08
CA TRP A 8 -15.44 18.50 6.49
C TRP A 8 -14.72 17.82 5.32
N PHE A 9 -15.38 17.69 4.16
CA PHE A 9 -14.74 17.15 2.95
C PHE A 9 -13.57 17.99 2.45
N LEU A 10 -13.70 19.33 2.49
CA LEU A 10 -12.62 20.24 2.08
C LEU A 10 -11.42 20.17 3.03
N TRP A 11 -11.66 20.05 4.34
CA TRP A 11 -10.60 19.90 5.33
C TRP A 11 -9.83 18.59 5.20
N ILE A 12 -10.53 17.48 4.90
CA ILE A 12 -9.89 16.18 4.67
C ILE A 12 -9.00 16.22 3.43
N MET A 13 -9.47 16.82 2.34
CA MET A 13 -8.69 16.94 1.10
C MET A 13 -7.45 17.84 1.28
N LEU A 14 -7.57 18.91 2.06
CA LEU A 14 -6.43 19.78 2.39
C LEU A 14 -5.35 19.03 3.18
N PHE A 15 -5.76 18.20 4.13
CA PHE A 15 -4.84 17.43 4.96
C PHE A 15 -4.06 16.36 4.16
N VAL A 16 -4.73 15.70 3.22
CA VAL A 16 -4.09 14.69 2.34
C VAL A 16 -3.01 15.32 1.45
N GLN A 17 -3.24 16.52 0.94
CA GLN A 17 -2.25 17.23 0.12
C GLN A 17 -1.00 17.64 0.92
N LEU A 18 -1.16 17.96 2.20
CA LEU A 18 -0.06 18.35 3.07
C LEU A 18 0.86 17.17 3.43
N VAL A 19 0.30 15.97 3.56
CA VAL A 19 1.04 14.75 3.89
C VAL A 19 1.89 14.24 2.69
N TYR A 20 1.44 14.47 1.46
CA TYR A 20 2.17 14.03 0.24
C TYR A 20 3.32 14.96 -0.20
N ALA A 21 3.46 16.14 0.40
CA ALA A 21 4.47 17.11 0.03
C ALA A 21 5.74 16.99 0.87
N GLN A 22 6.54 15.94 0.65
CA GLN A 22 7.94 15.94 1.10
C GLN A 22 8.92 16.01 -0.10
N PRO A 23 9.81 17.02 -0.16
CA PRO A 23 10.81 17.12 -1.21
C PRO A 23 12.02 16.20 -0.94
N PRO A 24 12.55 15.49 -1.94
CA PRO A 24 13.73 14.65 -1.77
C PRO A 24 15.03 15.47 -1.76
N ILE A 25 15.87 15.31 -0.74
CA ILE A 25 17.22 15.88 -0.64
C ILE A 25 18.21 14.88 -1.27
N LYS A 26 18.99 15.30 -2.28
CA LYS A 26 20.08 14.51 -2.87
C LYS A 26 21.43 14.89 -2.25
N PRO A 27 22.19 13.98 -1.63
CA PRO A 27 23.60 14.20 -1.36
C PRO A 27 24.45 13.82 -2.59
N SER A 28 25.35 14.72 -2.99
CA SER A 28 26.45 14.45 -3.93
C SER A 28 27.62 13.80 -3.18
N ASN A 29 28.10 12.64 -3.62
CA ASN A 29 29.24 11.99 -3.01
C ASN A 29 30.29 11.62 -4.08
N GLU A 30 31.39 12.39 -4.11
CA GLU A 30 32.64 12.01 -4.77
C GLU A 30 33.31 10.89 -3.96
N ARG A 31 33.61 9.75 -4.59
CA ARG A 31 34.38 8.68 -3.94
C ARG A 31 35.56 8.25 -4.81
N ASN A 32 36.75 8.67 -4.39
CA ASN A 32 38.03 8.13 -4.86
C ASN A 32 38.26 6.77 -4.17
N GLY A 33 38.20 5.65 -4.90
CA GLY A 33 38.19 4.31 -4.29
C GLY A 33 38.94 3.26 -5.10
N THR A 34 39.70 2.42 -4.40
CA THR A 34 40.37 1.22 -4.91
C THR A 34 39.38 0.26 -5.58
N ASN A 35 39.77 -0.32 -6.73
CA ASN A 35 38.91 -1.21 -7.53
C ASN A 35 38.59 -2.54 -6.80
N LEU A 36 37.35 -2.67 -6.33
CA LEU A 36 36.76 -3.86 -5.69
C LEU A 36 35.55 -4.32 -6.54
N VAL A 37 35.33 -5.62 -6.65
CA VAL A 37 34.12 -6.19 -7.28
C VAL A 37 33.27 -6.82 -6.19
N CYS A 38 32.00 -6.43 -6.09
CA CYS A 38 31.08 -6.91 -5.06
C CYS A 38 29.94 -7.72 -5.67
N PHE A 39 29.55 -8.81 -5.00
CA PHE A 39 28.46 -9.69 -5.41
C PHE A 39 27.45 -9.86 -4.26
N PRO A 40 26.13 -9.90 -4.56
CA PRO A 40 25.10 -10.09 -3.55
C PRO A 40 25.14 -11.49 -2.95
N PHE A 41 24.93 -11.59 -1.64
CA PHE A 41 24.92 -12.86 -0.90
C PHE A 41 23.66 -13.04 -0.05
N GLY A 42 23.18 -11.96 0.59
CA GLY A 42 22.03 -12.01 1.50
C GLY A 42 20.66 -11.80 0.84
N THR A 43 19.61 -12.18 1.57
CA THR A 43 18.23 -11.78 1.27
C THR A 43 18.04 -10.28 1.49
N CYS A 44 17.04 -9.71 0.81
CA CYS A 44 16.65 -8.32 1.00
C CYS A 44 15.84 -8.19 2.28
N GLU A 45 16.34 -7.40 3.23
CA GLU A 45 15.75 -7.21 4.55
C GLU A 45 15.50 -5.73 4.83
N PRO A 46 14.51 -5.40 5.67
CA PRO A 46 14.27 -4.02 6.07
C PRO A 46 15.46 -3.50 6.89
N CYS A 47 15.83 -2.25 6.64
CA CYS A 47 16.84 -1.58 7.43
C CYS A 47 16.33 -1.31 8.85
N PRO A 48 17.18 -1.42 9.87
CA PRO A 48 16.84 -0.98 11.21
C PRO A 48 16.71 0.55 11.23
N GLU A 49 15.91 1.07 12.16
CA GLU A 49 15.48 2.47 12.19
C GLU A 49 16.67 3.45 12.35
N ASP A 50 17.70 3.03 13.08
CA ASP A 50 18.92 3.79 13.30
C ASP A 50 19.77 3.94 12.01
N ALA A 51 19.72 2.97 11.11
CA ALA A 51 20.49 2.97 9.87
C ALA A 51 19.69 3.40 8.62
N LEU A 52 18.41 3.77 8.76
CA LEU A 52 17.53 4.10 7.64
C LEU A 52 18.05 5.29 6.80
N HIS A 53 18.82 6.17 7.42
CA HIS A 53 19.44 7.34 6.80
C HIS A 53 20.72 7.03 6.01
N GLU A 54 21.27 5.82 6.16
CA GLU A 54 22.48 5.40 5.48
C GLU A 54 22.23 5.14 3.98
N PRO A 55 23.23 5.36 3.12
CA PRO A 55 23.04 5.28 1.67
C PRO A 55 22.73 3.85 1.20
N PHE A 56 23.13 2.81 1.94
CA PHE A 56 22.80 1.42 1.63
C PHE A 56 21.33 1.07 1.93
N CYS A 57 20.57 1.96 2.56
CA CYS A 57 19.14 1.81 2.79
C CYS A 57 18.30 2.61 1.78
N GLN A 58 18.89 3.50 1.00
CA GLN A 58 18.14 4.37 0.09
C GLN A 58 18.02 3.75 -1.32
N PRO A 59 16.87 3.93 -2.00
CA PRO A 59 15.69 4.71 -1.61
C PRO A 59 14.58 3.90 -0.92
N PHE A 60 14.68 2.57 -0.85
CA PHE A 60 13.56 1.70 -0.48
C PHE A 60 13.48 1.35 1.01
N GLY A 61 14.46 1.76 1.81
CA GLY A 61 14.57 1.37 3.21
C GLY A 61 14.99 -0.09 3.42
N ASN A 62 15.47 -0.77 2.37
CA ASN A 62 15.86 -2.18 2.43
C ASN A 62 17.34 -2.35 2.06
N ARG A 63 18.01 -3.29 2.73
CA ARG A 63 19.41 -3.63 2.52
C ARG A 63 19.62 -5.13 2.34
N ARG A 64 20.70 -5.51 1.65
CA ARG A 64 21.19 -6.89 1.58
C ARG A 64 22.70 -6.95 1.77
N LEU A 65 23.19 -8.08 2.28
CA LEU A 65 24.61 -8.36 2.42
C LEU A 65 25.26 -8.65 1.06
N MET A 66 26.43 -8.07 0.83
CA MET A 66 27.30 -8.33 -0.32
C MET A 66 28.71 -8.73 0.12
N HIS A 67 29.36 -9.56 -0.69
CA HIS A 67 30.77 -9.90 -0.56
C HIS A 67 31.58 -9.16 -1.61
N CYS A 68 32.59 -8.42 -1.16
CA CYS A 68 33.51 -7.71 -2.04
C CYS A 68 34.88 -8.40 -2.09
N VAL A 69 35.43 -8.55 -3.30
CA VAL A 69 36.76 -9.10 -3.55
C VAL A 69 37.63 -8.10 -4.34
N PRO A 70 38.94 -7.99 -4.05
CA PRO A 70 39.84 -7.10 -4.79
C PRO A 70 40.08 -7.58 -6.23
N VAL A 71 40.09 -6.64 -7.20
CA VAL A 71 40.24 -6.93 -8.65
C VAL A 71 41.50 -7.72 -8.98
N SER A 72 42.57 -7.58 -8.19
CA SER A 72 43.81 -8.37 -8.34
C SER A 72 43.58 -9.89 -8.23
N THR A 73 42.49 -10.32 -7.59
CA THR A 73 42.08 -11.73 -7.47
C THR A 73 41.08 -12.13 -8.56
N ALA A 74 40.46 -11.16 -9.24
CA ALA A 74 39.47 -11.36 -10.31
C ALA A 74 40.09 -11.37 -11.72
N GLY A 75 41.41 -11.26 -11.84
CA GLY A 75 42.17 -11.11 -13.09
C GLY A 75 42.34 -12.39 -13.94
N GLY A 76 41.33 -13.26 -13.98
CA GLY A 76 41.19 -14.32 -14.99
C GLY A 76 40.08 -13.98 -15.98
N PRO A 77 40.15 -14.39 -17.26
CA PRO A 77 39.17 -14.02 -18.28
C PRO A 77 37.74 -14.45 -17.91
N PRO A 78 36.69 -13.78 -18.45
CA PRO A 78 35.30 -13.96 -18.03
C PRO A 78 34.78 -15.32 -18.52
N THR A 79 35.08 -16.35 -17.74
CA THR A 79 34.40 -17.63 -17.86
C THR A 79 33.34 -17.65 -16.78
N SER A 80 32.10 -17.90 -17.19
CA SER A 80 30.94 -18.02 -16.32
C SER A 80 31.31 -18.80 -15.05
N VAL A 81 31.29 -18.13 -13.91
CA VAL A 81 31.48 -18.78 -12.62
C VAL A 81 30.20 -19.59 -12.36
N THR A 82 30.21 -20.82 -12.86
CA THR A 82 29.28 -21.86 -12.44
C THR A 82 29.54 -22.08 -10.95
N HIS A 83 28.56 -21.75 -10.11
CA HIS A 83 28.56 -22.03 -8.69
C HIS A 83 28.74 -23.54 -8.47
N ILE A 84 29.97 -23.97 -8.22
CA ILE A 84 30.27 -25.28 -7.64
C ILE A 84 30.71 -25.00 -6.21
N HIS A 85 29.82 -25.29 -5.26
CA HIS A 85 30.17 -25.37 -3.86
C HIS A 85 31.32 -26.38 -3.69
N SER A 86 32.47 -25.90 -3.24
CA SER A 86 33.44 -26.72 -2.53
C SER A 86 33.77 -26.02 -1.21
N PRO A 87 33.65 -26.71 -0.06
CA PRO A 87 34.05 -26.17 1.21
C PRO A 87 35.59 -26.19 1.26
N THR A 88 36.20 -25.21 1.91
CA THR A 88 37.65 -25.07 2.13
C THR A 88 38.34 -24.13 1.15
N GLU A 89 38.09 -22.84 1.30
CA GLU A 89 39.17 -21.85 1.50
C GLU A 89 38.50 -20.51 1.85
N THR A 90 38.66 -20.08 3.10
CA THR A 90 38.38 -18.70 3.50
C THR A 90 39.29 -17.79 2.69
N ILE A 91 38.74 -17.19 1.63
CA ILE A 91 39.42 -16.17 0.84
C ILE A 91 39.73 -15.02 1.80
N ARG A 92 40.96 -14.98 2.32
CA ARG A 92 41.48 -13.88 3.15
C ARG A 92 41.35 -12.58 2.36
N GLY A 93 40.29 -11.83 2.61
CA GLY A 93 40.00 -10.58 1.92
C GLY A 93 38.56 -10.36 1.50
N GLU A 94 37.64 -11.29 1.78
CA GLU A 94 36.21 -11.01 1.63
C GLU A 94 35.76 -9.97 2.67
N ILE A 95 35.33 -8.81 2.18
CA ILE A 95 34.84 -7.72 3.04
C ILE A 95 33.31 -7.77 3.01
N PRO A 96 32.64 -8.04 4.15
CA PRO A 96 31.19 -7.95 4.22
C PRO A 96 30.79 -6.48 4.08
N ALA A 97 29.85 -6.20 3.19
CA ALA A 97 29.33 -4.87 3.00
C ALA A 97 27.81 -4.92 2.76
N TRP A 98 27.18 -3.74 2.79
CA TRP A 98 25.75 -3.59 2.59
C TRP A 98 25.48 -2.83 1.31
N GLU A 99 24.51 -3.30 0.53
CA GLU A 99 23.96 -2.57 -0.61
C GLU A 99 22.45 -2.40 -0.46
N SER A 100 21.91 -1.39 -1.13
CA SER A 100 20.46 -1.24 -1.24
C SER A 100 19.88 -2.32 -2.13
N CYS A 101 18.72 -2.83 -1.73
CA CYS A 101 17.99 -3.83 -2.49
C CYS A 101 16.59 -3.33 -2.86
N GLY A 102 15.87 -4.16 -3.62
CA GLY A 102 14.54 -3.82 -4.11
C GLY A 102 13.48 -3.75 -3.00
N ARG A 103 12.23 -3.60 -3.44
CA ARG A 103 11.06 -3.64 -2.56
C ARG A 103 10.77 -5.08 -2.14
N ILE A 104 10.42 -5.26 -0.87
CA ILE A 104 10.04 -6.57 -0.30
C ILE A 104 8.55 -6.77 -0.54
N VAL A 105 8.21 -7.54 -1.58
CA VAL A 105 6.82 -7.70 -2.07
C VAL A 105 5.88 -8.24 -1.00
N GLU A 106 6.34 -9.19 -0.19
CA GLU A 106 5.51 -9.82 0.83
C GLU A 106 5.06 -8.84 1.93
N GLN A 107 5.91 -7.86 2.26
CA GLN A 107 5.59 -6.85 3.26
C GLN A 107 4.67 -5.77 2.70
N GLU A 108 4.97 -5.23 1.51
CA GLU A 108 4.11 -4.24 0.85
C GLU A 108 2.69 -4.79 0.56
N ARG A 109 2.58 -6.09 0.31
CA ARG A 109 1.31 -6.75 0.04
C ARG A 109 0.38 -6.73 1.26
N ALA A 110 0.91 -6.89 2.47
CA ALA A 110 0.12 -6.84 3.69
C ALA A 110 -0.47 -5.42 3.89
N ASP A 111 0.38 -4.40 3.76
CA ASP A 111 -0.02 -3.00 3.88
C ASP A 111 -1.07 -2.61 2.83
N PHE A 112 -0.92 -3.11 1.60
CA PHE A 112 -1.91 -2.88 0.54
C PHE A 112 -3.29 -3.47 0.87
N TYR A 113 -3.34 -4.68 1.44
CA TYR A 113 -4.61 -5.30 1.81
C TYR A 113 -5.29 -4.58 2.97
N GLU A 114 -4.53 -4.03 3.93
CA GLU A 114 -5.10 -3.21 4.99
C GLU A 114 -5.81 -1.97 4.42
N PHE A 115 -5.14 -1.25 3.53
CA PHE A 115 -5.73 -0.09 2.86
C PHE A 115 -6.97 -0.47 2.05
N PHE A 116 -6.89 -1.56 1.28
CA PHE A 116 -8.02 -2.05 0.48
C PHE A 116 -9.22 -2.45 1.36
N ALA A 117 -8.97 -3.19 2.45
CA ALA A 117 -10.01 -3.62 3.38
C ALA A 117 -10.71 -2.44 4.05
N CYS A 118 -9.96 -1.42 4.48
CA CYS A 118 -10.54 -0.20 5.03
C CYS A 118 -11.47 0.51 4.03
N ASN A 119 -11.04 0.67 2.78
CA ASN A 119 -11.86 1.30 1.74
C ASN A 119 -13.11 0.47 1.40
N LEU A 120 -12.97 -0.86 1.31
CA LEU A 120 -14.08 -1.77 1.07
C LEU A 120 -15.13 -1.67 2.17
N PHE A 121 -14.69 -1.61 3.43
CA PHE A 121 -15.58 -1.45 4.58
C PHE A 121 -16.38 -0.14 4.51
N ILE A 122 -15.71 0.98 4.22
CA ILE A 122 -16.37 2.28 4.06
C ILE A 122 -17.38 2.24 2.89
N ALA A 123 -17.02 1.58 1.78
CA ALA A 123 -17.91 1.43 0.63
C ALA A 123 -19.18 0.64 0.98
N ILE A 124 -19.05 -0.46 1.74
CA ILE A 124 -20.18 -1.27 2.21
C ILE A 124 -21.10 -0.45 3.12
N ILE A 125 -20.54 0.34 4.04
CA ILE A 125 -21.33 1.23 4.91
C ILE A 125 -22.10 2.25 4.06
N ALA A 126 -21.43 2.91 3.12
CA ALA A 126 -22.04 3.90 2.24
C ALA A 126 -23.21 3.30 1.44
N ILE A 127 -23.00 2.13 0.83
CA ILE A 127 -24.04 1.41 0.09
C ILE A 127 -25.21 1.07 1.01
N THR A 128 -24.94 0.56 2.21
CA THR A 128 -25.98 0.18 3.18
C THR A 128 -26.84 1.38 3.58
N VAL A 129 -26.21 2.52 3.86
CA VAL A 129 -26.91 3.78 4.19
C VAL A 129 -27.78 4.25 3.02
N VAL A 130 -27.25 4.20 1.79
CA VAL A 130 -28.00 4.60 0.58
C VAL A 130 -29.20 3.67 0.35
N LEU A 131 -29.02 2.35 0.49
CA LEU A 131 -30.11 1.39 0.34
C LEU A 131 -31.17 1.58 1.43
N ALA A 132 -30.78 1.71 2.69
CA ALA A 132 -31.70 1.96 3.80
C ALA A 132 -32.51 3.26 3.59
N ARG A 133 -31.84 4.34 3.16
CA ARG A 133 -32.49 5.61 2.84
C ARG A 133 -33.44 5.46 1.65
N SER A 134 -33.03 4.78 0.60
CA SER A 134 -33.84 4.54 -0.59
C SER A 134 -35.11 3.76 -0.25
N LYS A 135 -34.99 2.70 0.57
CA LYS A 135 -36.15 1.93 1.05
C LYS A 135 -37.08 2.75 1.93
N ARG A 136 -36.55 3.59 2.83
CA ARG A 136 -37.36 4.51 3.64
C ARG A 136 -38.14 5.52 2.78
N LEU A 137 -37.49 6.12 1.79
CA LEU A 137 -38.14 7.06 0.87
C LEU A 137 -39.23 6.39 0.04
N GLN A 138 -38.96 5.19 -0.49
CA GLN A 138 -39.95 4.38 -1.20
C GLN A 138 -41.17 4.06 -0.33
N ALA A 139 -40.97 3.66 0.93
CA ALA A 139 -42.07 3.39 1.86
C ALA A 139 -42.93 4.64 2.16
N ILE A 140 -42.31 5.82 2.27
CA ILE A 140 -43.04 7.08 2.48
C ILE A 140 -43.84 7.45 1.22
N GLN A 141 -43.24 7.35 0.04
CA GLN A 141 -43.93 7.61 -1.23
C GLN A 141 -45.10 6.63 -1.45
N ALA A 142 -44.92 5.34 -1.12
CA ALA A 142 -45.98 4.34 -1.20
C ALA A 142 -47.15 4.67 -0.26
N ARG A 143 -46.88 5.17 0.95
CA ARG A 143 -47.92 5.65 1.88
C ARG A 143 -48.65 6.88 1.34
N GLN A 144 -47.93 7.83 0.75
CA GLN A 144 -48.54 9.01 0.13
C GLN A 144 -49.41 8.64 -1.08
N LEU A 145 -48.99 7.66 -1.88
CA LEU A 145 -49.76 7.13 -2.99
C LEU A 145 -51.03 6.41 -2.51
N ALA A 146 -50.91 5.54 -1.50
CA ALA A 146 -52.05 4.84 -0.91
C ALA A 146 -53.06 5.79 -0.27
N ALA A 147 -52.61 6.85 0.42
CA ALA A 147 -53.48 7.89 0.96
C ALA A 147 -54.26 8.65 -0.13
N ARG A 148 -53.72 8.72 -1.36
CA ARG A 148 -54.39 9.34 -2.51
C ARG A 148 -55.29 8.36 -3.29
N ILE A 149 -54.99 7.06 -3.28
CA ILE A 149 -55.69 6.04 -4.08
C ILE A 149 -56.75 5.25 -3.30
N GLY A 150 -56.68 5.13 -1.96
CA GLY A 150 -57.54 4.18 -1.26
C GLY A 150 -57.90 4.49 0.20
N LEU A 151 -59.05 5.14 0.37
CA LEU A 151 -60.07 4.64 1.32
C LEU A 151 -61.47 4.69 0.68
N VAL A 152 -61.64 4.15 -0.54
CA VAL A 152 -62.98 3.73 -1.02
C VAL A 152 -63.15 2.28 -0.60
N ARG A 153 -63.64 2.07 0.62
CA ARG A 153 -64.20 0.77 1.02
C ARG A 153 -65.52 0.63 0.24
N SER A 154 -65.50 -0.05 -0.90
CA SER A 154 -66.72 -0.55 -1.50
C SER A 154 -67.35 -1.54 -0.52
N VAL A 155 -68.40 -1.09 0.16
CA VAL A 155 -69.33 -1.97 0.87
C VAL A 155 -69.88 -2.95 -0.16
N PRO A 156 -69.71 -4.28 -0.01
CA PRO A 156 -70.37 -5.25 -0.87
C PRO A 156 -71.88 -5.12 -0.64
N GLY A 157 -72.61 -4.86 -1.71
CA GLY A 157 -74.00 -4.43 -1.65
C GLY A 157 -74.99 -5.45 -1.10
N GLY A 158 -76.14 -4.90 -0.70
CA GLY A 158 -77.45 -5.48 -0.97
C GLY A 158 -77.98 -6.50 0.03
N TRP A 159 -78.71 -6.03 1.04
CA TRP A 159 -79.87 -6.75 1.57
C TRP A 159 -81.09 -5.81 1.52
N SER A 160 -82.09 -6.27 0.76
CA SER A 160 -83.42 -5.73 0.54
C SER A 160 -84.31 -5.77 1.77
N SER A 161 -85.25 -4.84 1.89
CA SER A 161 -86.66 -5.21 2.10
C SER A 161 -87.57 -4.02 1.80
N SER A 162 -88.67 -4.38 1.15
CA SER A 162 -89.78 -3.56 0.67
C SER A 162 -90.57 -2.88 1.78
#